data_AF-A0A971JPB4-F1
#
_entry.id   AF-A0A971JPB4-F1
#
_cell.length_a   1.000
_cell.length_b   1.000
_cell.length_c   1.000
_cell.angle_alpha   90.00
_cell.angle_beta   90.00
_cell.angle_gamma   90.00
#
_symmetry.space_group_name_H-M   'P 1'
#
loop_
_entity.id
_entity.type
_entity.pdbx_description
1 polymer ?
#
loop_
_entity_poly.entity_id
_entity_poly.type
_entity_poly.pdbx_seq_one_letter_code
_entity_poly.pdbx_strand_id
1 'polypeptide(L)'
;MKVFTSLMYIFAFAMVQGLVFGADSGTAWQAHIVRQMNAPDAPMEIPARIQIVTERWNRVVAVPYIVYMPEKDRLLMLVGCDYPHHAMVLTSDDRGATWTEPRPVRLDAEGKTLPGLGIGLTYLGKGRLLLVTDRLWFSTDYGATWGGPDGTPEPLAIAPTPDGNTWNQWDPFLVLKDETDKITRLVQTGYGMNHEWYGSDKGPGYSTGYLRFSMDEGRTWGNAIAPPQWTGVSEVALLRAKNGDWVAACRTDIPARFEPETLDHLEGLAVSVSKDGGSTWSDLNRLYDYGRHHPCMVLLPDGTIVMTYVVRKGYVDSADGWPQFGIEAITSRDNGLTWDLDHKYILHAWKGNRTGPEYWWASSQATSTVLLPDGSLLTAFGTGYRSQPADGGPSPRDAGLVHWRLNSEPVNKESQISDAAHDSKVRNVFDPKLDQ
;
A
#
# COMPACT_ATOMS: atom_id res chain seq x y z
N MET A 1 -0.34 -4.20 86.37
CA MET A 1 -1.04 -2.95 86.00
C MET A 1 -0.63 -2.60 84.57
N LYS A 2 -1.53 -2.80 83.59
CA LYS A 2 -1.56 -2.27 82.19
C LYS A 2 -0.33 -2.54 81.28
N VAL A 3 -0.38 -3.02 80.03
CA VAL A 3 -1.37 -3.59 79.09
C VAL A 3 -0.54 -4.40 78.04
N PHE A 4 -1.13 -5.49 77.52
CA PHE A 4 -0.83 -6.42 76.41
C PHE A 4 -0.15 -5.82 75.13
N THR A 5 0.49 -6.56 74.19
CA THR A 5 0.14 -7.86 73.57
C THR A 5 1.30 -8.44 72.69
N SER A 6 1.30 -9.78 72.56
CA SER A 6 2.10 -10.77 71.79
C SER A 6 2.35 -10.49 70.30
N LEU A 7 3.47 -10.89 69.66
CA LEU A 7 4.13 -12.20 69.41
C LEU A 7 3.43 -13.11 68.36
N MET A 8 4.03 -13.08 67.16
CA MET A 8 4.13 -14.08 66.08
C MET A 8 3.28 -15.36 66.13
N TYR A 9 2.48 -15.60 65.08
CA TYR A 9 2.19 -16.93 64.55
C TYR A 9 2.06 -16.91 63.01
N ILE A 10 2.70 -17.91 62.41
CA ILE A 10 2.82 -18.21 60.97
C ILE A 10 1.50 -18.77 60.44
N PHE A 11 1.00 -18.23 59.33
CA PHE A 11 -0.04 -18.87 58.52
C PHE A 11 0.50 -19.16 57.10
N ALA A 12 0.48 -20.43 56.73
CA ALA A 12 0.71 -20.90 55.38
C ALA A 12 -0.53 -20.62 54.51
N PHE A 13 -0.33 -20.03 53.33
CA PHE A 13 -1.32 -19.97 52.27
C PHE A 13 -0.72 -20.58 51.00
N ALA A 14 -1.29 -21.69 50.56
CA ALA A 14 -1.00 -22.30 49.27
C ALA A 14 -1.60 -21.43 48.16
N MET A 15 -0.76 -20.89 47.27
CA MET A 15 -1.21 -20.34 46.00
C MET A 15 -1.22 -21.44 44.94
N VAL A 16 -2.42 -21.80 44.50
CA VAL A 16 -2.64 -22.55 43.26
C VAL A 16 -2.33 -21.59 42.11
N GLN A 17 -1.14 -21.73 41.51
CA GLN A 17 -0.88 -21.13 40.20
C GLN A 17 -1.62 -21.95 39.15
N GLY A 18 -2.72 -21.40 38.63
CA GLY A 18 -3.21 -21.80 37.31
C GLY A 18 -2.18 -21.38 36.28
N LEU A 19 -1.48 -22.35 35.68
CA LEU A 19 -0.77 -22.13 34.44
C LEU A 19 -1.81 -21.87 33.34
N VAL A 20 -2.04 -20.61 33.03
CA VAL A 20 -2.53 -20.24 31.70
C VAL A 20 -1.32 -20.34 30.78
N PHE A 21 -1.26 -21.41 29.99
CA PHE A 21 -0.40 -21.43 28.81
C PHE A 21 -0.99 -20.44 27.80
N GLY A 22 -0.64 -19.16 27.96
CA GLY A 22 -0.71 -18.21 26.86
C GLY A 22 0.37 -18.60 25.86
N ALA A 23 -0.02 -19.12 24.71
CA ALA A 23 0.87 -19.11 23.56
C ALA A 23 1.22 -17.64 23.31
N ASP A 24 2.50 -17.31 23.34
CA ASP A 24 3.00 -15.97 23.04
C ASP A 24 2.89 -15.74 21.52
N SER A 25 1.65 -15.50 21.07
CA SER A 25 1.28 -15.29 19.67
C SER A 25 1.28 -13.78 19.37
N GLY A 26 2.39 -13.25 18.86
CA GLY A 26 2.40 -11.93 18.26
C GLY A 26 3.79 -11.38 17.99
N THR A 27 4.05 -10.97 16.75
CA THR A 27 4.91 -9.81 16.51
C THR A 27 4.25 -8.64 17.25
N ALA A 28 5.03 -7.88 18.02
CA ALA A 28 4.51 -6.79 18.85
C ALA A 28 4.93 -5.45 18.28
N TRP A 29 4.07 -4.43 18.44
CA TRP A 29 4.40 -3.06 18.11
C TRP A 29 5.71 -2.62 18.77
N GLN A 30 6.63 -2.11 17.96
CA GLN A 30 7.86 -1.48 18.41
C GLN A 30 7.71 0.04 18.35
N ALA A 31 8.33 0.75 19.28
CA ALA A 31 8.44 2.20 19.20
C ALA A 31 9.18 2.58 17.90
N HIS A 32 8.67 3.57 17.19
CA HIS A 32 9.22 4.02 15.92
C HIS A 32 9.09 5.53 15.79
N ILE A 33 9.85 6.14 14.88
CA ILE A 33 9.76 7.56 14.58
C ILE A 33 9.52 7.73 13.08
N VAL A 34 8.42 8.41 12.74
CA VAL A 34 8.23 8.96 11.40
C VAL A 34 8.90 10.33 11.37
N ARG A 35 9.69 10.59 10.33
CA ARG A 35 10.39 11.87 10.16
C ARG A 35 9.69 12.69 9.10
N GLN A 36 9.17 13.86 9.44
CA GLN A 36 8.71 14.83 8.45
C GLN A 36 9.87 15.76 8.08
N MET A 37 10.18 15.85 6.80
CA MET A 37 11.20 16.76 6.32
C MET A 37 10.77 18.21 6.52
N ASN A 38 11.74 19.07 6.80
CA ASN A 38 11.53 20.49 7.03
C ASN A 38 12.83 21.26 6.73
N ALA A 39 13.59 20.82 5.72
CA ALA A 39 14.85 21.47 5.37
C ALA A 39 14.60 22.95 5.01
N PRO A 40 15.54 23.88 5.29
CA PRO A 40 16.85 23.64 5.90
C PRO A 40 16.81 23.39 7.42
N ASP A 41 15.65 23.51 8.07
CA ASP A 41 15.50 23.19 9.48
C ASP A 41 15.61 21.67 9.72
N ALA A 42 15.75 21.30 10.99
CA ALA A 42 15.79 19.89 11.37
C ALA A 42 14.46 19.18 11.03
N PRO A 43 14.49 17.91 10.58
CA PRO A 43 13.29 17.11 10.42
C PRO A 43 12.50 17.05 11.73
N MET A 44 11.17 17.03 11.61
CA MET A 44 10.28 16.86 12.76
C MET A 44 10.12 15.38 13.05
N GLU A 45 10.34 14.99 14.29
CA GLU A 45 10.18 13.60 14.75
C GLU A 45 8.77 13.38 15.29
N ILE A 46 8.05 12.45 14.68
CA ILE A 46 6.66 12.13 15.01
C ILE A 46 6.64 10.74 15.64
N PRO A 47 6.21 10.61 16.92
CA PRO A 47 6.06 9.32 17.56
C PRO A 47 5.13 8.40 16.75
N ALA A 48 5.63 7.20 16.48
CA ALA A 48 4.93 6.19 15.70
C ALA A 48 5.19 4.80 16.29
N ARG A 49 4.57 3.79 15.69
CA ARG A 49 4.86 2.38 15.96
C ARG A 49 5.05 1.62 14.68
N ILE A 50 5.93 0.62 14.71
CA ILE A 50 6.20 -0.25 13.57
C ILE A 50 6.11 -1.73 13.99
N GLN A 51 5.69 -2.57 13.06
CA GLN A 51 5.74 -4.01 13.21
C GLN A 51 5.95 -4.66 11.84
N ILE A 52 6.85 -5.64 11.75
CA ILE A 52 6.93 -6.53 10.59
C ILE A 52 6.03 -7.74 10.88
N VAL A 53 4.80 -7.68 10.39
CA VAL A 53 3.72 -8.63 10.74
C VAL A 53 4.14 -10.07 10.47
N THR A 54 4.78 -10.30 9.32
CA THR A 54 5.11 -11.63 8.81
C THR A 54 6.54 -12.07 9.07
N GLU A 55 7.30 -11.32 9.88
CA GLU A 55 8.73 -11.56 10.12
C GLU A 55 9.02 -13.01 10.55
N ARG A 56 8.18 -13.57 11.43
CA ARG A 56 8.35 -14.92 11.94
C ARG A 56 7.92 -16.01 10.96
N TRP A 57 7.22 -15.68 9.89
CA TRP A 57 6.70 -16.67 8.94
C TRP A 57 7.80 -17.29 8.07
N ASN A 58 8.94 -16.60 7.91
CA ASN A 58 10.10 -17.06 7.14
C ASN A 58 9.72 -17.59 5.74
N ARG A 59 8.89 -16.83 5.04
CA ARG A 59 8.36 -17.17 3.72
C ARG A 59 8.26 -15.93 2.84
N VAL A 60 7.81 -16.09 1.61
CA VAL A 60 7.67 -14.96 0.68
C VAL A 60 6.30 -14.36 0.88
N VAL A 61 6.23 -13.14 1.41
CA VAL A 61 5.00 -12.35 1.53
C VAL A 61 5.09 -11.11 0.66
N ALA A 62 4.06 -10.90 -0.14
CA ALA A 62 4.05 -9.90 -1.18
C ALA A 62 2.81 -9.02 -1.21
N VAL A 63 3.01 -7.77 -1.64
CA VAL A 63 1.96 -6.79 -2.02
C VAL A 63 0.79 -6.71 -1.03
N PRO A 64 1.00 -6.16 0.20
CA PRO A 64 -0.06 -6.07 1.18
C PRO A 64 -1.08 -4.97 0.83
N TYR A 65 -2.37 -5.32 0.86
CA TYR A 65 -3.49 -4.38 0.85
C TYR A 65 -4.28 -4.47 2.15
N ILE A 66 -4.66 -3.33 2.74
CA ILE A 66 -5.37 -3.29 4.03
C ILE A 66 -6.66 -2.48 3.92
N VAL A 67 -7.71 -2.95 4.59
CA VAL A 67 -8.96 -2.22 4.77
C VAL A 67 -9.37 -2.20 6.24
N TYR A 68 -10.07 -1.15 6.64
CA TYR A 68 -10.69 -1.02 7.95
C TYR A 68 -12.21 -1.16 7.82
N MET A 69 -12.80 -2.02 8.65
CA MET A 69 -14.23 -2.31 8.69
C MET A 69 -14.81 -1.79 10.02
N PRO A 70 -15.39 -0.57 10.05
CA PRO A 70 -15.79 0.11 11.27
C PRO A 70 -16.86 -0.63 12.08
N GLU A 71 -17.74 -1.38 11.43
CA GLU A 71 -18.83 -2.11 12.10
C GLU A 71 -18.33 -3.21 13.05
N LYS A 72 -17.07 -3.62 12.92
CA LYS A 72 -16.42 -4.61 13.79
C LYS A 72 -15.17 -4.09 14.51
N ASP A 73 -14.77 -2.84 14.28
CA ASP A 73 -13.43 -2.33 14.59
C ASP A 73 -12.31 -3.29 14.11
N ARG A 74 -12.47 -3.83 12.89
CA ARG A 74 -11.63 -4.91 12.34
C ARG A 74 -10.80 -4.43 11.17
N LEU A 75 -9.53 -4.84 11.15
CA LEU A 75 -8.67 -4.78 9.98
C LEU A 75 -8.71 -6.11 9.23
N LEU A 76 -8.69 -6.02 7.90
CA LEU A 76 -8.45 -7.16 7.02
C LEU A 76 -7.29 -6.79 6.10
N MET A 77 -6.27 -7.64 6.05
CA MET A 77 -5.16 -7.51 5.13
C MET A 77 -5.17 -8.65 4.12
N LEU A 78 -4.93 -8.32 2.86
CA LEU A 78 -4.64 -9.23 1.76
C LEU A 78 -3.14 -9.25 1.52
N VAL A 79 -2.57 -10.44 1.35
CA VAL A 79 -1.16 -10.64 0.97
C VAL A 79 -1.04 -11.78 -0.06
N GLY A 80 -0.04 -11.70 -0.93
CA GLY A 80 0.41 -12.84 -1.73
C GLY A 80 1.44 -13.67 -0.96
N CYS A 81 1.30 -14.99 -0.89
CA CYS A 81 2.26 -15.89 -0.23
C CYS A 81 2.93 -16.87 -1.19
N ASP A 82 4.23 -17.09 -1.01
CA ASP A 82 5.09 -18.07 -1.68
C ASP A 82 5.21 -17.92 -3.21
N TYR A 83 5.96 -18.82 -3.86
CA TYR A 83 6.05 -18.92 -5.32
C TYR A 83 5.49 -20.28 -5.79
N PRO A 84 4.58 -20.33 -6.79
CA PRO A 84 3.80 -19.19 -7.29
C PRO A 84 2.99 -18.54 -6.17
N HIS A 85 2.66 -17.25 -6.32
CA HIS A 85 1.92 -16.52 -5.30
C HIS A 85 0.52 -17.08 -5.10
N HIS A 86 0.08 -17.07 -3.85
CA HIS A 86 -1.25 -17.45 -3.41
C HIS A 86 -1.90 -16.31 -2.62
N ALA A 87 -3.11 -15.89 -2.99
CA ALA A 87 -3.84 -14.86 -2.29
C ALA A 87 -4.32 -15.37 -0.93
N MET A 88 -3.85 -14.72 0.14
CA MET A 88 -4.16 -15.03 1.52
C MET A 88 -4.69 -13.78 2.21
N VAL A 89 -5.52 -13.97 3.23
CA VAL A 89 -6.02 -12.89 4.07
C VAL A 89 -5.79 -13.18 5.55
N LEU A 90 -5.62 -12.13 6.33
CA LEU A 90 -5.46 -12.16 7.78
C LEU A 90 -6.25 -11.00 8.39
N THR A 91 -6.74 -11.19 9.61
CA THR A 91 -7.55 -10.19 10.32
C THR A 91 -6.94 -9.78 11.64
N SER A 92 -7.21 -8.55 12.05
CA SER A 92 -6.90 -8.04 13.38
C SER A 92 -8.13 -7.36 13.97
N ASP A 93 -8.45 -7.70 15.21
CA ASP A 93 -9.56 -7.13 16.00
C ASP A 93 -9.05 -6.15 17.09
N ASP A 94 -7.78 -5.80 17.05
CA ASP A 94 -7.09 -4.95 18.03
C ASP A 94 -6.20 -3.89 17.36
N ARG A 95 -6.64 -3.43 16.18
CA ARG A 95 -6.00 -2.37 15.37
C ARG A 95 -4.54 -2.67 15.00
N GLY A 96 -4.27 -3.93 14.71
CA GLY A 96 -3.02 -4.42 14.13
C GLY A 96 -2.01 -4.88 15.17
N ALA A 97 -2.36 -4.93 16.46
CA ALA A 97 -1.47 -5.43 17.50
C ALA A 97 -1.27 -6.95 17.42
N THR A 98 -2.34 -7.70 17.13
CA THR A 98 -2.28 -9.13 16.84
C THR A 98 -3.02 -9.45 15.54
N TRP A 99 -2.61 -10.55 14.92
CA TRP A 99 -3.14 -11.00 13.64
C TRP A 99 -3.44 -12.49 13.70
N THR A 100 -4.50 -12.91 13.02
CA THR A 100 -4.74 -14.32 12.76
C THR A 100 -3.66 -14.90 11.84
N GLU A 101 -3.49 -16.22 11.88
CA GLU A 101 -2.76 -16.92 10.81
C GLU A 101 -3.35 -16.60 9.42
N PRO A 102 -2.52 -16.55 8.37
CA PRO A 102 -2.99 -16.30 7.02
C PRO A 102 -3.86 -17.46 6.56
N ARG A 103 -5.03 -17.13 5.99
CA ARG A 103 -5.92 -18.11 5.37
C ARG A 103 -6.07 -17.83 3.88
N PRO A 104 -6.15 -18.88 3.04
CA PRO A 104 -6.33 -18.69 1.60
C PRO A 104 -7.68 -18.07 1.30
N VAL A 105 -7.73 -17.22 0.26
CA VAL A 105 -8.98 -16.67 -0.27
C VAL A 105 -9.91 -17.80 -0.70
N ARG A 106 -9.38 -18.84 -1.37
CA ARG A 106 -10.10 -20.08 -1.70
C ARG A 106 -9.15 -21.28 -1.83
N LEU A 107 -9.71 -22.45 -1.56
CA LEU A 107 -9.13 -23.77 -1.81
C LEU A 107 -9.83 -24.42 -3.01
N ASP A 108 -9.10 -25.24 -3.77
CA ASP A 108 -9.69 -26.14 -4.77
C ASP A 108 -10.47 -27.30 -4.12
N ALA A 109 -11.06 -28.18 -4.95
CA ALA A 109 -11.86 -29.31 -4.49
C ALA A 109 -11.05 -30.32 -3.67
N GLU A 110 -9.73 -30.34 -3.86
CA GLU A 110 -8.76 -31.18 -3.16
C GLU A 110 -8.21 -30.52 -1.89
N GLY A 111 -8.62 -29.28 -1.58
CA GLY A 111 -8.21 -28.55 -0.38
C GLY A 111 -6.86 -27.83 -0.51
N LYS A 112 -6.36 -27.65 -1.73
CA LYS A 112 -5.11 -26.93 -2.02
C LYS A 112 -5.38 -25.47 -2.38
N THR A 113 -4.47 -24.58 -1.99
CA THR A 113 -4.58 -23.16 -2.32
C THR A 113 -4.44 -22.89 -3.81
N LEU A 114 -5.35 -22.08 -4.35
CA LEU A 114 -5.28 -21.63 -5.74
C LEU A 114 -4.15 -20.61 -5.96
N PRO A 115 -3.37 -20.71 -7.05
CA PRO A 115 -2.40 -19.68 -7.40
C PRO A 115 -3.12 -18.39 -7.82
N GLY A 116 -2.51 -17.26 -7.51
CA GLY A 116 -3.01 -15.93 -7.82
C GLY A 116 -2.41 -14.91 -6.86
N LEU A 117 -1.76 -13.87 -7.41
CA LEU A 117 -1.32 -12.74 -6.61
C LEU A 117 -2.53 -11.89 -6.22
N GLY A 118 -2.70 -11.60 -4.93
CA GLY A 118 -3.70 -10.65 -4.45
C GLY A 118 -3.31 -9.23 -4.82
N ILE A 119 -4.14 -8.56 -5.61
CA ILE A 119 -3.97 -7.19 -6.07
C ILE A 119 -5.26 -6.41 -5.81
N GLY A 120 -5.22 -5.37 -4.99
CA GLY A 120 -6.42 -4.60 -4.65
C GLY A 120 -7.38 -5.31 -3.67
N LEU A 121 -7.67 -4.61 -2.57
CA LEU A 121 -8.69 -5.00 -1.59
C LEU A 121 -9.58 -3.78 -1.33
N THR A 122 -10.89 -3.92 -1.51
CA THR A 122 -11.84 -2.81 -1.40
C THR A 122 -12.98 -3.17 -0.46
N TYR A 123 -13.22 -2.30 0.52
CA TYR A 123 -14.38 -2.40 1.40
C TYR A 123 -15.56 -1.59 0.85
N LEU A 124 -16.70 -2.24 0.67
CA LEU A 124 -17.92 -1.62 0.16
C LEU A 124 -18.84 -1.12 1.29
N GLY A 125 -18.64 -1.60 2.52
CA GLY A 125 -19.53 -1.34 3.66
C GLY A 125 -20.44 -2.51 3.99
N LYS A 126 -20.89 -2.60 5.25
CA LYS A 126 -21.83 -3.62 5.73
C LYS A 126 -21.36 -5.05 5.43
N GLY A 127 -20.07 -5.31 5.65
CA GLY A 127 -19.45 -6.62 5.45
C GLY A 127 -19.18 -7.01 4.00
N ARG A 128 -19.50 -6.16 3.01
CA ARG A 128 -19.22 -6.44 1.60
C ARG A 128 -17.81 -6.01 1.20
N LEU A 129 -17.08 -6.89 0.52
CA LEU A 129 -15.74 -6.62 0.01
C LEU A 129 -15.55 -7.13 -1.42
N LEU A 130 -14.61 -6.49 -2.11
CA LEU A 130 -14.04 -6.98 -3.36
C LEU A 130 -12.53 -7.17 -3.20
N LEU A 131 -12.01 -8.22 -3.84
CA LEU A 131 -10.58 -8.51 -3.93
C LEU A 131 -10.26 -8.93 -5.36
N VAL A 132 -9.11 -8.54 -5.88
CA VAL A 132 -8.70 -8.91 -7.24
C VAL A 132 -7.48 -9.84 -7.23
N THR A 133 -7.52 -10.85 -8.10
CA THR A 133 -6.39 -11.68 -8.54
C THR A 133 -6.33 -11.62 -10.07
N ASP A 134 -6.17 -12.74 -10.75
CA ASP A 134 -6.62 -12.95 -12.14
C ASP A 134 -8.17 -13.01 -12.28
N ARG A 135 -8.89 -12.92 -11.16
CA ARG A 135 -10.35 -12.95 -11.03
C ARG A 135 -10.82 -11.90 -10.04
N LEU A 136 -12.09 -11.50 -10.12
CA LEU A 136 -12.74 -10.64 -9.15
C LEU A 136 -13.53 -11.48 -8.13
N TRP A 137 -13.14 -11.37 -6.87
CA TRP A 137 -13.72 -12.08 -5.74
C TRP A 137 -14.63 -11.17 -4.93
N PHE A 138 -15.70 -11.74 -4.40
CA PHE A 138 -16.71 -11.07 -3.60
C PHE A 138 -16.79 -11.72 -2.23
N SER A 139 -16.96 -10.90 -1.20
CA SER A 139 -17.32 -11.33 0.15
C SER A 139 -18.52 -10.52 0.63
N THR A 140 -19.38 -11.15 1.45
CA THR A 140 -20.54 -10.51 2.09
C THR A 140 -20.54 -10.66 3.62
N ASP A 141 -19.47 -11.22 4.17
CA ASP A 141 -19.37 -11.65 5.57
C ASP A 141 -18.07 -11.17 6.23
N TYR A 142 -17.65 -9.94 5.92
CA TYR A 142 -16.44 -9.33 6.46
C TYR A 142 -15.16 -10.09 6.09
N GLY A 143 -15.16 -10.66 4.88
CA GLY A 143 -14.02 -11.36 4.30
C GLY A 143 -13.89 -12.81 4.76
N ALA A 144 -14.81 -13.33 5.59
CA ALA A 144 -14.70 -14.69 6.12
C ALA A 144 -14.78 -15.73 5.01
N THR A 145 -15.65 -15.53 4.02
CA THR A 145 -15.74 -16.33 2.80
C THR A 145 -15.61 -15.47 1.55
N TRP A 146 -15.16 -16.10 0.46
CA TRP A 146 -14.97 -15.48 -0.85
C TRP A 146 -15.55 -16.36 -1.95
N GLY A 147 -16.19 -15.72 -2.93
CA GLY A 147 -16.75 -16.38 -4.10
C GLY A 147 -17.02 -15.37 -5.21
N GLY A 148 -18.00 -15.68 -6.04
CA GLY A 148 -18.56 -14.81 -7.04
C GLY A 148 -19.65 -13.88 -6.53
N PRO A 149 -20.25 -13.10 -7.44
CA PRO A 149 -21.36 -12.22 -7.11
C PRO A 149 -22.55 -13.02 -6.56
N ASP A 150 -23.32 -12.37 -5.68
CA ASP A 150 -24.55 -12.92 -5.11
C ASP A 150 -24.39 -14.27 -4.37
N GLY A 151 -23.19 -14.53 -3.84
CA GLY A 151 -22.89 -15.74 -3.05
C GLY A 151 -22.62 -16.98 -3.90
N THR A 152 -22.43 -16.81 -5.22
CA THR A 152 -22.01 -17.92 -6.09
C THR A 152 -20.58 -18.38 -5.71
N PRO A 153 -20.22 -19.66 -5.92
CA PRO A 153 -18.87 -20.13 -5.57
C PRO A 153 -17.76 -19.58 -6.48
N GLU A 154 -18.08 -19.26 -7.73
CA GLU A 154 -17.08 -18.97 -8.75
C GLU A 154 -16.83 -17.47 -8.92
N PRO A 155 -15.57 -17.00 -8.79
CA PRO A 155 -15.25 -15.59 -8.94
C PRO A 155 -15.46 -15.12 -10.40
N LEU A 156 -15.66 -13.82 -10.57
CA LEU A 156 -15.93 -13.24 -11.89
C LEU A 156 -14.62 -13.13 -12.70
N ALA A 157 -14.68 -13.51 -13.98
CA ALA A 157 -13.57 -13.27 -14.90
C ALA A 157 -13.38 -11.77 -15.18
N ILE A 158 -12.13 -11.34 -15.33
CA ILE A 158 -11.79 -9.97 -15.70
C ILE A 158 -11.79 -9.89 -17.23
N ALA A 159 -12.69 -9.07 -17.80
CA ALA A 159 -12.71 -8.84 -19.25
C ALA A 159 -11.44 -8.08 -19.71
N PRO A 160 -10.89 -8.40 -20.91
CA PRO A 160 -9.70 -7.75 -21.46
C PRO A 160 -9.92 -6.27 -21.79
N THR A 161 -8.85 -5.59 -22.18
CA THR A 161 -8.91 -4.23 -22.73
C THR A 161 -9.58 -4.24 -24.13
N PRO A 162 -10.07 -3.08 -24.65
CA PRO A 162 -10.81 -3.03 -25.91
C PRO A 162 -10.03 -3.49 -27.16
N ASP A 163 -8.70 -3.40 -27.11
CA ASP A 163 -7.76 -3.87 -28.14
C ASP A 163 -7.43 -5.37 -28.01
N GLY A 164 -8.04 -6.07 -27.05
CA GLY A 164 -7.87 -7.51 -26.83
C GLY A 164 -6.69 -7.88 -25.94
N ASN A 165 -5.93 -6.91 -25.42
CA ASN A 165 -4.83 -7.15 -24.50
C ASN A 165 -5.33 -7.51 -23.09
N THR A 166 -4.43 -8.02 -22.25
CA THR A 166 -4.76 -8.33 -20.85
C THR A 166 -5.11 -7.05 -20.08
N TRP A 167 -6.15 -7.13 -19.24
CA TRP A 167 -6.44 -6.09 -18.27
C TRP A 167 -5.58 -6.34 -17.02
N ASN A 168 -4.48 -5.60 -16.89
CA ASN A 168 -3.64 -5.69 -15.69
C ASN A 168 -4.15 -4.69 -14.66
N GLN A 169 -4.61 -5.15 -13.50
CA GLN A 169 -4.98 -4.29 -12.37
C GLN A 169 -3.89 -4.34 -11.30
N TRP A 170 -3.82 -3.30 -10.48
CA TRP A 170 -2.98 -3.29 -9.28
C TRP A 170 -3.72 -2.71 -8.09
N ASP A 171 -4.39 -1.58 -8.29
CA ASP A 171 -4.98 -0.78 -7.20
C ASP A 171 -6.43 -1.13 -6.83
N PRO A 172 -6.89 -0.80 -5.60
CA PRO A 172 -8.29 -0.91 -5.19
C PRO A 172 -9.26 -0.09 -6.05
N PHE A 173 -10.55 -0.45 -6.00
CA PHE A 173 -11.60 0.28 -6.69
C PHE A 173 -11.91 1.61 -5.99
N LEU A 174 -12.20 2.66 -6.77
CA LEU A 174 -12.85 3.84 -6.21
C LEU A 174 -14.34 3.52 -5.99
N VAL A 175 -14.78 3.66 -4.74
CA VAL A 175 -16.18 3.45 -4.33
C VAL A 175 -16.88 4.81 -4.25
N LEU A 176 -17.91 5.01 -5.06
CA LEU A 176 -18.69 6.24 -5.07
C LEU A 176 -20.06 5.97 -4.44
N LYS A 177 -20.39 6.78 -3.43
CA LYS A 177 -21.64 6.70 -2.70
C LYS A 177 -22.42 8.01 -2.81
N ASP A 178 -23.75 7.91 -2.72
CA ASP A 178 -24.62 9.07 -2.56
C ASP A 178 -24.73 9.50 -1.08
N GLU A 179 -25.52 10.55 -0.83
CA GLU A 179 -25.76 11.10 0.51
C GLU A 179 -26.43 10.11 1.48
N THR A 180 -26.99 9.01 0.98
CA THR A 180 -27.63 7.95 1.78
C THR A 180 -26.69 6.77 2.05
N ASP A 181 -25.40 6.91 1.76
CA ASP A 181 -24.37 5.85 1.83
C ASP A 181 -24.64 4.67 0.87
N LYS A 182 -25.49 4.86 -0.14
CA LYS A 182 -25.72 3.86 -1.19
C LYS A 182 -24.61 3.96 -2.23
N ILE A 183 -24.02 2.81 -2.58
CA ILE A 183 -23.05 2.74 -3.68
C ILE A 183 -23.78 3.03 -5.00
N THR A 184 -23.33 4.07 -5.70
CA THR A 184 -23.85 4.46 -7.00
C THR A 184 -22.97 3.99 -8.14
N ARG A 185 -21.65 3.87 -7.89
CA ARG A 185 -20.68 3.48 -8.91
C ARG A 185 -19.40 2.91 -8.27
N LEU A 186 -18.83 1.90 -8.91
CA LEU A 186 -17.44 1.50 -8.71
C LEU A 186 -16.62 1.91 -9.93
N VAL A 187 -15.38 2.35 -9.70
CA VAL A 187 -14.41 2.61 -10.77
C VAL A 187 -13.25 1.65 -10.63
N GLN A 188 -12.96 0.93 -11.70
CA GLN A 188 -11.80 0.04 -11.81
C GLN A 188 -10.79 0.68 -12.73
N THR A 189 -9.54 0.73 -12.29
CA THR A 189 -8.39 1.05 -13.13
C THR A 189 -7.68 -0.23 -13.55
N GLY A 190 -6.98 -0.15 -14.66
CA GLY A 190 -6.09 -1.18 -15.14
C GLY A 190 -5.30 -0.68 -16.33
N TYR A 191 -4.35 -1.47 -16.82
CA TYR A 191 -3.49 -1.08 -17.93
C TYR A 191 -3.26 -2.23 -18.90
N GLY A 192 -3.10 -1.85 -20.16
CA GLY A 192 -2.54 -2.70 -21.21
C GLY A 192 -1.04 -2.44 -21.32
N MET A 193 -0.28 -3.45 -21.71
CA MET A 193 1.15 -3.32 -21.96
C MET A 193 1.54 -3.92 -23.31
N ASN A 194 2.26 -3.15 -24.12
CA ASN A 194 2.85 -3.61 -25.35
C ASN A 194 4.24 -4.21 -25.05
N HIS A 195 4.30 -5.53 -24.87
CA HIS A 195 5.55 -6.23 -24.54
C HIS A 195 6.64 -6.15 -25.62
N GLU A 196 6.26 -6.04 -26.90
CA GLU A 196 7.22 -5.84 -27.98
C GLU A 196 7.88 -4.45 -27.88
N TRP A 197 7.11 -3.43 -27.47
CA TRP A 197 7.65 -2.10 -27.19
C TRP A 197 8.52 -2.12 -25.93
N TYR A 198 8.06 -2.72 -24.83
CA TYR A 198 8.78 -2.75 -23.55
C TYR A 198 10.24 -3.22 -23.65
N GLY A 199 10.53 -4.18 -24.54
CA GLY A 199 11.88 -4.69 -24.79
C GLY A 199 12.64 -4.03 -25.94
N SER A 200 12.12 -2.95 -26.53
CA SER A 200 12.68 -2.26 -27.70
C SER A 200 13.38 -0.94 -27.34
N ASP A 201 13.98 -0.29 -28.34
CA ASP A 201 14.65 1.02 -28.27
C ASP A 201 13.70 2.22 -28.47
N LYS A 202 12.39 1.99 -28.36
CA LYS A 202 11.35 3.00 -28.61
C LYS A 202 11.07 3.93 -27.42
N GLY A 203 11.71 3.73 -26.28
CA GLY A 203 11.47 4.54 -25.07
C GLY A 203 10.14 4.26 -24.37
N PRO A 204 9.69 5.16 -23.48
CA PRO A 204 8.43 5.05 -22.74
C PRO A 204 7.21 5.15 -23.67
N GLY A 205 6.05 4.71 -23.17
CA GLY A 205 4.78 4.66 -23.91
C GLY A 205 4.29 3.24 -24.14
N TYR A 206 4.99 2.23 -23.62
CA TYR A 206 4.62 0.82 -23.74
C TYR A 206 3.41 0.45 -22.86
N SER A 207 3.09 1.24 -21.83
CA SER A 207 1.86 1.09 -21.05
C SER A 207 0.76 2.06 -21.47
N THR A 208 -0.49 1.64 -21.33
CA THR A 208 -1.67 2.52 -21.45
C THR A 208 -2.63 2.26 -20.31
N GLY A 209 -2.93 3.31 -19.54
CA GLY A 209 -3.87 3.27 -18.45
C GLY A 209 -5.31 3.35 -18.94
N TYR A 210 -6.19 2.60 -18.30
CA TYR A 210 -7.62 2.54 -18.56
C TYR A 210 -8.41 2.69 -17.27
N LEU A 211 -9.67 3.10 -17.42
CA LEU A 211 -10.68 3.00 -16.37
C LEU A 211 -11.99 2.46 -16.94
N ARG A 212 -12.78 1.79 -16.10
CA ARG A 212 -14.14 1.35 -16.43
C ARG A 212 -15.03 1.42 -15.19
N PHE A 213 -16.34 1.39 -15.44
CA PHE A 213 -17.34 1.63 -14.42
C PHE A 213 -18.26 0.43 -14.21
N SER A 214 -18.65 0.21 -12.97
CA SER A 214 -19.74 -0.68 -12.61
C SER A 214 -20.83 0.10 -11.86
N MET A 215 -22.09 -0.16 -12.20
CA MET A 215 -23.27 0.47 -11.59
C MET A 215 -24.03 -0.50 -10.66
N ASP A 216 -23.52 -1.72 -10.51
CA ASP A 216 -24.17 -2.83 -9.81
C ASP A 216 -23.20 -3.53 -8.84
N GLU A 217 -22.37 -2.74 -8.17
CA GLU A 217 -21.37 -3.17 -7.18
C GLU A 217 -20.39 -4.24 -7.71
N GLY A 218 -19.99 -4.15 -8.97
CA GLY A 218 -18.93 -4.95 -9.58
C GLY A 218 -19.40 -6.19 -10.34
N ARG A 219 -20.72 -6.42 -10.43
CA ARG A 219 -21.31 -7.59 -11.13
C ARG A 219 -21.15 -7.48 -12.64
N THR A 220 -21.34 -6.28 -13.18
CA THR A 220 -21.10 -5.97 -14.59
C THR A 220 -20.25 -4.72 -14.73
N TRP A 221 -19.52 -4.65 -15.85
CA TRP A 221 -18.60 -3.56 -16.15
C TRP A 221 -18.91 -2.98 -17.52
N GLY A 222 -18.94 -1.65 -17.60
CA GLY A 222 -19.03 -0.94 -18.87
C GLY A 222 -17.73 -1.01 -19.67
N ASN A 223 -17.75 -0.41 -20.85
CA ASN A 223 -16.58 -0.33 -21.72
C ASN A 223 -15.43 0.40 -21.02
N ALA A 224 -14.21 -0.05 -21.29
CA ALA A 224 -13.01 0.63 -20.85
C ALA A 224 -12.80 1.94 -21.62
N ILE A 225 -12.30 2.93 -20.91
CA ILE A 225 -11.92 4.25 -21.41
C ILE A 225 -10.42 4.36 -21.23
N ALA A 226 -9.71 4.73 -22.30
CA ALA A 226 -8.31 5.12 -22.26
C ALA A 226 -8.22 6.64 -22.30
N PRO A 227 -7.99 7.33 -21.15
CA PRO A 227 -7.70 8.76 -21.18
C PRO A 227 -6.47 9.02 -22.05
N PRO A 228 -6.52 9.96 -23.01
CA PRO A 228 -5.36 10.28 -23.86
C PRO A 228 -4.09 10.65 -23.08
N GLN A 229 -4.27 11.24 -21.89
CA GLN A 229 -3.20 11.63 -20.98
C GLN A 229 -2.51 10.44 -20.28
N TRP A 230 -3.07 9.23 -20.37
CA TRP A 230 -2.58 8.03 -19.69
C TRP A 230 -1.80 7.08 -20.62
N THR A 231 -1.27 7.60 -21.74
CA THR A 231 -0.20 6.91 -22.48
C THR A 231 1.10 6.96 -21.67
N GLY A 232 1.78 5.82 -21.55
CA GLY A 232 2.95 5.66 -20.67
C GLY A 232 2.58 5.63 -19.18
N VAL A 233 1.34 5.26 -18.86
CA VAL A 233 0.84 5.05 -17.49
C VAL A 233 0.40 3.61 -17.34
N SER A 234 0.82 2.97 -16.25
CA SER A 234 0.42 1.61 -15.90
C SER A 234 -0.59 1.62 -14.75
N GLU A 235 -0.13 1.46 -13.52
CA GLU A 235 -0.95 1.38 -12.32
C GLU A 235 -1.51 2.75 -11.94
N VAL A 236 -2.78 2.80 -11.52
CA VAL A 236 -3.48 4.04 -11.20
C VAL A 236 -4.35 3.85 -9.96
N ALA A 237 -3.95 4.50 -8.86
CA ALA A 237 -4.77 4.61 -7.66
C ALA A 237 -5.69 5.85 -7.76
N LEU A 238 -6.97 5.68 -7.45
CA LEU A 238 -7.98 6.74 -7.53
C LEU A 238 -8.46 7.17 -6.15
N LEU A 239 -8.70 8.48 -5.98
CA LEU A 239 -9.37 9.05 -4.83
C LEU A 239 -10.32 10.17 -5.27
N ARG A 240 -11.50 10.25 -4.65
CA ARG A 240 -12.37 11.43 -4.76
C ARG A 240 -12.03 12.42 -3.66
N ALA A 241 -11.58 13.61 -4.03
CA ALA A 241 -11.28 14.70 -3.12
C ALA A 241 -12.55 15.32 -2.52
N LYS A 242 -12.39 16.14 -1.48
CA LYS A 242 -13.50 16.73 -0.72
C LYS A 242 -14.37 17.67 -1.56
N ASN A 243 -13.79 18.37 -2.53
CA ASN A 243 -14.53 19.21 -3.48
C ASN A 243 -15.29 18.42 -4.57
N GLY A 244 -15.12 17.09 -4.61
CA GLY A 244 -15.76 16.21 -5.58
C GLY A 244 -14.90 15.87 -6.79
N ASP A 245 -13.77 16.54 -7.00
CA ASP A 245 -12.79 16.22 -8.05
C ASP A 245 -12.16 14.85 -7.78
N TRP A 246 -11.71 14.18 -8.83
CA TRP A 246 -11.03 12.90 -8.73
C TRP A 246 -9.55 13.08 -9.00
N VAL A 247 -8.74 12.45 -8.17
CA VAL A 247 -7.29 12.44 -8.26
C VAL A 247 -6.87 11.03 -8.65
N ALA A 248 -6.08 10.93 -9.71
CA ALA A 248 -5.41 9.71 -10.14
C ALA A 248 -3.92 9.85 -9.83
N ALA A 249 -3.39 8.94 -9.01
CA ALA A 249 -1.97 8.78 -8.80
C ALA A 249 -1.46 7.69 -9.75
N CYS A 250 -0.63 8.08 -10.72
CA CYS A 250 -0.28 7.32 -11.90
C CYS A 250 1.18 6.86 -11.83
N ARG A 251 1.42 5.55 -11.89
CA ARG A 251 2.74 4.98 -12.17
C ARG A 251 3.08 5.23 -13.63
N THR A 252 4.25 5.81 -13.91
CA THR A 252 4.66 6.16 -15.28
C THR A 252 5.85 5.34 -15.77
N ASP A 253 5.87 5.00 -17.05
CA ASP A 253 6.94 4.24 -17.70
C ASP A 253 8.35 4.80 -17.44
N ILE A 254 9.35 3.93 -17.60
CA ILE A 254 10.76 4.26 -17.43
C ILE A 254 11.15 5.38 -18.41
N PRO A 255 11.72 6.51 -17.93
CA PRO A 255 12.20 7.56 -18.83
C PRO A 255 13.26 7.05 -19.81
N ALA A 256 13.17 7.47 -21.08
CA ALA A 256 14.03 6.99 -22.19
C ALA A 256 15.54 7.07 -21.89
N ARG A 257 15.98 8.05 -21.08
CA ARG A 257 17.40 8.22 -20.72
C ARG A 257 17.99 7.07 -19.89
N PHE A 258 17.14 6.18 -19.37
CA PHE A 258 17.58 5.01 -18.61
C PHE A 258 17.71 3.74 -19.48
N GLU A 259 17.43 3.80 -20.78
CA GLU A 259 17.68 2.66 -21.66
C GLU A 259 19.14 2.16 -21.57
N PRO A 260 19.37 0.83 -21.63
CA PRO A 260 18.40 -0.25 -21.84
C PRO A 260 17.84 -0.86 -20.54
N GLU A 261 17.85 -0.13 -19.42
CA GLU A 261 17.36 -0.65 -18.14
C GLU A 261 15.85 -0.91 -18.19
N THR A 262 15.45 -2.12 -17.80
CA THR A 262 14.05 -2.57 -17.79
C THR A 262 13.57 -2.90 -16.38
N LEU A 263 14.34 -2.58 -15.35
CA LEU A 263 13.89 -2.79 -13.98
C LEU A 263 12.89 -1.70 -13.61
N ASP A 264 11.71 -2.16 -13.21
CA ASP A 264 10.54 -1.33 -12.89
C ASP A 264 10.77 -0.30 -11.78
N HIS A 265 11.85 -0.45 -11.00
CA HIS A 265 12.39 0.54 -10.07
C HIS A 265 12.67 1.92 -10.69
N LEU A 266 12.83 2.01 -12.00
CA LEU A 266 13.09 3.26 -12.71
C LEU A 266 11.81 3.95 -13.21
N GLU A 267 10.64 3.40 -12.90
CA GLU A 267 9.36 4.03 -13.19
C GLU A 267 9.03 5.14 -12.21
N GLY A 268 8.26 6.11 -12.68
CA GLY A 268 7.94 7.36 -11.99
C GLY A 268 6.54 7.38 -11.38
N LEU A 269 6.21 8.54 -10.81
CA LEU A 269 4.91 8.83 -10.21
C LEU A 269 4.43 10.22 -10.65
N ALA A 270 3.22 10.26 -11.18
CA ALA A 270 2.54 11.49 -11.57
C ALA A 270 1.12 11.54 -11.00
N VAL A 271 0.48 12.70 -11.12
CA VAL A 271 -0.93 12.89 -10.77
C VAL A 271 -1.70 13.47 -11.95
N SER A 272 -2.93 13.01 -12.13
CA SER A 272 -3.90 13.58 -13.08
C SER A 272 -5.22 13.83 -12.36
N VAL A 273 -5.91 14.91 -12.70
CA VAL A 273 -7.15 15.33 -12.02
C VAL A 273 -8.31 15.36 -13.00
N SER A 274 -9.45 14.82 -12.59
CA SER A 274 -10.72 14.93 -13.29
C SER A 274 -11.69 15.79 -12.49
N LYS A 275 -12.35 16.73 -13.17
CA LYS A 275 -13.36 17.63 -12.59
C LYS A 275 -14.79 17.27 -13.00
N ASP A 276 -14.95 16.20 -13.78
CA ASP A 276 -16.20 15.82 -14.42
C ASP A 276 -16.55 14.33 -14.20
N GLY A 277 -16.08 13.75 -13.10
CA GLY A 277 -16.40 12.39 -12.71
C GLY A 277 -15.71 11.33 -13.58
N GLY A 278 -14.47 11.59 -13.98
CA GLY A 278 -13.59 10.68 -14.72
C GLY A 278 -13.79 10.68 -16.23
N SER A 279 -14.55 11.64 -16.79
CA SER A 279 -14.78 11.74 -18.24
C SER A 279 -13.60 12.39 -18.97
N THR A 280 -13.03 13.44 -18.40
CA THR A 280 -11.80 14.07 -18.86
C THR A 280 -10.79 14.20 -17.73
N TRP A 281 -9.52 14.26 -18.11
CA TRP A 281 -8.38 14.23 -17.21
C TRP A 281 -7.38 15.32 -17.59
N SER A 282 -6.76 15.95 -16.59
CA SER A 282 -5.66 16.88 -16.81
C SER A 282 -4.43 16.17 -17.37
N ASP A 283 -3.51 16.93 -17.95
CA ASP A 283 -2.16 16.45 -18.21
C ASP A 283 -1.50 15.93 -16.92
N LEU A 284 -0.51 15.06 -17.08
CA LEU A 284 0.23 14.46 -15.98
C LEU A 284 1.08 15.53 -15.26
N ASN A 285 0.76 15.81 -14.00
CA ASN A 285 1.64 16.52 -13.09
C ASN A 285 2.66 15.53 -12.50
N ARG A 286 3.88 15.48 -13.06
CA ARG A 286 4.93 14.55 -12.64
C ARG A 286 5.52 14.95 -11.28
N LEU A 287 5.36 14.07 -10.28
CA LEU A 287 5.88 14.24 -8.93
C LEU A 287 7.31 13.73 -8.81
N TYR A 288 7.57 12.54 -9.35
CA TYR A 288 8.88 11.92 -9.43
C TYR A 288 9.05 11.30 -10.79
N ASP A 289 10.24 11.46 -11.36
CA ASP A 289 10.50 10.92 -12.69
C ASP A 289 10.93 9.45 -12.65
N TYR A 290 11.39 8.96 -11.49
CA TYR A 290 11.71 7.56 -11.26
C TYR A 290 11.74 7.20 -9.75
N GLY A 291 11.72 5.90 -9.45
CA GLY A 291 12.06 5.36 -8.12
C GLY A 291 10.95 5.43 -7.08
N ARG A 292 9.89 6.21 -7.31
CA ARG A 292 8.72 6.31 -6.45
C ARG A 292 7.49 5.93 -7.25
N HIS A 293 6.70 4.99 -6.73
CA HIS A 293 5.45 4.51 -7.34
C HIS A 293 4.68 3.63 -6.34
N HIS A 294 3.70 2.85 -6.81
CA HIS A 294 2.71 2.11 -5.99
C HIS A 294 2.01 2.98 -4.94
N PRO A 295 1.32 4.05 -5.39
CA PRO A 295 0.68 5.02 -4.51
C PRO A 295 -0.57 4.44 -3.83
N CYS A 296 -0.84 4.89 -2.62
CA CYS A 296 -2.14 4.75 -1.96
C CYS A 296 -2.56 6.11 -1.42
N MET A 297 -3.82 6.51 -1.65
CA MET A 297 -4.35 7.80 -1.20
C MET A 297 -5.46 7.64 -0.18
N VAL A 298 -5.45 8.51 0.83
CA VAL A 298 -6.47 8.60 1.87
C VAL A 298 -6.90 10.06 2.04
N LEU A 299 -8.23 10.29 2.13
CA LEU A 299 -8.81 11.61 2.39
C LEU A 299 -9.07 11.78 3.89
N LEU A 300 -8.49 12.82 4.48
CA LEU A 300 -8.72 13.19 5.87
C LEU A 300 -9.99 14.07 6.03
N PRO A 301 -10.59 14.15 7.24
CA PRO A 301 -11.81 14.93 7.46
C PRO A 301 -11.68 16.43 7.13
N ASP A 302 -10.49 17.00 7.33
CA ASP A 302 -10.21 18.40 7.00
C ASP A 302 -10.19 18.66 5.49
N GLY A 303 -10.00 17.63 4.67
CA GLY A 303 -9.87 17.70 3.20
C GLY A 303 -8.45 17.47 2.70
N THR A 304 -7.48 17.30 3.60
CA THR A 304 -6.11 16.94 3.25
C THR A 304 -6.09 15.54 2.63
N ILE A 305 -5.42 15.39 1.50
CA ILE A 305 -5.13 14.09 0.89
C ILE A 305 -3.73 13.67 1.32
N VAL A 306 -3.60 12.46 1.84
CA VAL A 306 -2.31 11.83 2.13
C VAL A 306 -2.06 10.80 1.04
N MET A 307 -0.91 10.86 0.38
CA MET A 307 -0.45 9.83 -0.54
C MET A 307 0.77 9.14 0.05
N THR A 308 0.68 7.83 0.29
CA THR A 308 1.83 6.98 0.62
C THR A 308 2.32 6.27 -0.63
N TYR A 309 3.62 6.01 -0.73
CA TYR A 309 4.20 5.30 -1.88
C TYR A 309 5.52 4.63 -1.49
N VAL A 310 6.00 3.73 -2.34
CA VAL A 310 7.29 3.06 -2.12
C VAL A 310 8.45 3.89 -2.66
N VAL A 311 9.65 3.70 -2.10
CA VAL A 311 10.91 4.22 -2.63
C VAL A 311 11.80 3.04 -2.99
N ARG A 312 11.84 2.73 -4.30
CA ARG A 312 12.67 1.66 -4.88
C ARG A 312 14.00 2.16 -5.44
N LYS A 313 14.08 3.46 -5.76
CA LYS A 313 15.30 4.14 -6.21
C LYS A 313 15.29 5.62 -5.82
N GLY A 314 16.47 6.25 -5.87
CA GLY A 314 16.66 7.68 -5.65
C GLY A 314 16.86 8.06 -4.17
N TYR A 315 17.03 7.07 -3.29
CA TYR A 315 17.90 7.29 -2.14
C TYR A 315 19.36 7.14 -2.57
N VAL A 316 20.25 7.96 -1.99
CA VAL A 316 21.69 7.76 -2.15
C VAL A 316 22.07 6.41 -1.54
N ASP A 317 23.12 5.78 -2.06
CA ASP A 317 23.64 4.59 -1.42
C ASP A 317 24.21 4.96 -0.04
N SER A 318 24.10 4.01 0.90
CA SER A 318 24.68 4.13 2.23
C SER A 318 26.20 4.30 2.18
N ALA A 319 26.81 4.74 3.29
CA ALA A 319 28.26 4.97 3.36
C ALA A 319 29.10 3.71 3.05
N ASP A 320 28.55 2.52 3.34
CA ASP A 320 29.12 1.21 3.03
C ASP A 320 28.72 0.66 1.63
N GLY A 321 28.08 1.49 0.80
CA GLY A 321 27.84 1.22 -0.62
C GLY A 321 26.57 0.41 -0.93
N TRP A 322 25.69 0.20 0.04
CA TRP A 322 24.42 -0.51 -0.19
C TRP A 322 23.32 0.43 -0.68
N PRO A 323 22.45 -0.04 -1.59
CA PRO A 323 21.23 0.69 -1.94
C PRO A 323 20.35 0.87 -0.71
N GLN A 324 19.52 1.91 -0.72
CA GLN A 324 18.55 2.17 0.33
C GLN A 324 17.13 2.20 -0.25
N PHE A 325 16.17 1.75 0.56
CA PHE A 325 14.75 1.66 0.21
C PHE A 325 13.89 2.27 1.30
N GLY A 326 12.63 2.54 1.01
CA GLY A 326 11.74 3.04 2.04
C GLY A 326 10.30 3.20 1.62
N ILE A 327 9.54 3.78 2.53
CA ILE A 327 8.15 4.15 2.41
C ILE A 327 8.05 5.62 2.78
N GLU A 328 7.50 6.41 1.87
CA GLU A 328 7.30 7.85 2.04
C GLU A 328 5.81 8.21 2.00
N ALA A 329 5.49 9.40 2.49
CA ALA A 329 4.20 10.02 2.28
C ALA A 329 4.32 11.51 1.95
N ILE A 330 3.38 12.04 1.17
CA ILE A 330 3.24 13.47 0.86
C ILE A 330 1.79 13.87 1.05
N THR A 331 1.55 15.17 1.16
CA THR A 331 0.20 15.71 1.34
C THR A 331 -0.18 16.70 0.25
N SER A 332 -1.47 16.72 -0.07
CA SER A 332 -2.10 17.80 -0.83
C SER A 332 -3.20 18.43 0.02
N ARG A 333 -3.25 19.77 0.03
CA ARG A 333 -4.23 20.57 0.78
C ARG A 333 -5.16 21.37 -0.12
N ASP A 334 -5.06 21.17 -1.44
CA ASP A 334 -5.81 21.87 -2.48
C ASP A 334 -6.54 20.89 -3.41
N ASN A 335 -7.00 19.76 -2.85
CA ASN A 335 -7.76 18.72 -3.55
C ASN A 335 -6.96 17.98 -4.64
N GLY A 336 -5.65 17.82 -4.45
CA GLY A 336 -4.78 17.03 -5.32
C GLY A 336 -4.14 17.80 -6.47
N LEU A 337 -4.30 19.13 -6.51
CA LEU A 337 -3.75 19.98 -7.57
C LEU A 337 -2.24 20.18 -7.38
N THR A 338 -1.80 20.44 -6.15
CA THR A 338 -0.39 20.54 -5.78
C THR A 338 -0.05 19.62 -4.62
N TRP A 339 1.24 19.28 -4.51
CA TRP A 339 1.75 18.30 -3.57
C TRP A 339 3.01 18.84 -2.88
N ASP A 340 3.04 18.66 -1.57
CA ASP A 340 4.14 19.09 -0.71
C ASP A 340 5.26 18.04 -0.71
N LEU A 341 6.30 18.28 -1.53
CA LEU A 341 7.47 17.41 -1.64
C LEU A 341 8.59 17.84 -0.70
N ASP A 342 8.62 19.10 -0.29
CA ASP A 342 9.59 19.67 0.65
C ASP A 342 9.40 19.09 2.06
N HIS A 343 8.14 18.90 2.46
CA HIS A 343 7.78 18.39 3.79
C HIS A 343 7.27 16.95 3.77
N LYS A 344 7.85 16.13 2.89
CA LYS A 344 7.53 14.70 2.81
C LYS A 344 7.80 13.99 4.14
N TYR A 345 7.07 12.91 4.39
CA TYR A 345 7.22 12.05 5.54
C TYR A 345 8.03 10.82 5.14
N ILE A 346 9.09 10.50 5.86
CA ILE A 346 9.79 9.22 5.78
C ILE A 346 9.15 8.30 6.81
N LEU A 347 8.26 7.42 6.36
CA LEU A 347 7.52 6.52 7.26
C LEU A 347 8.42 5.41 7.79
N HIS A 348 9.21 4.81 6.91
CA HIS A 348 10.23 3.83 7.25
C HIS A 348 11.25 3.75 6.11
N ALA A 349 12.52 3.55 6.42
CA ALA A 349 13.55 3.34 5.43
C ALA A 349 14.55 2.31 5.96
N TRP A 350 15.17 1.57 5.05
CA TRP A 350 16.12 0.52 5.40
C TRP A 350 17.24 0.41 4.37
N LYS A 351 18.36 -0.12 4.85
CA LYS A 351 19.49 -0.47 4.01
C LYS A 351 19.20 -1.78 3.28
N GLY A 352 19.56 -1.85 2.00
CA GLY A 352 19.68 -3.12 1.29
C GLY A 352 20.82 -3.97 1.86
N ASN A 353 20.93 -5.18 1.36
CA ASN A 353 21.90 -6.17 1.84
C ASN A 353 22.70 -6.83 0.70
N ARG A 354 22.57 -6.30 -0.53
CA ARG A 354 23.32 -6.72 -1.72
C ARG A 354 23.43 -5.60 -2.75
N THR A 355 24.40 -5.75 -3.64
CA THR A 355 24.61 -4.91 -4.84
C THR A 355 24.52 -5.79 -6.10
N GLY A 356 24.75 -5.20 -7.28
CA GLY A 356 24.70 -5.93 -8.56
C GLY A 356 23.28 -6.15 -9.06
N PRO A 357 23.07 -7.07 -10.03
CA PRO A 357 21.76 -7.27 -10.69
C PRO A 357 20.61 -7.63 -9.73
N GLU A 358 20.93 -8.16 -8.55
CA GLU A 358 19.97 -8.63 -7.54
C GLU A 358 19.78 -7.63 -6.40
N TYR A 359 20.34 -6.42 -6.50
CA TYR A 359 20.24 -5.37 -5.47
C TYR A 359 18.79 -5.11 -5.01
N TRP A 360 17.84 -5.27 -5.92
CA TRP A 360 16.42 -5.01 -5.74
C TRP A 360 15.70 -6.02 -4.85
N TRP A 361 16.31 -7.15 -4.52
CA TRP A 361 15.66 -8.17 -3.68
C TRP A 361 15.31 -7.65 -2.27
N ALA A 362 16.05 -6.66 -1.79
CA ALA A 362 15.74 -5.99 -0.53
C ALA A 362 14.66 -4.90 -0.65
N SER A 363 14.17 -4.62 -1.86
CA SER A 363 13.28 -3.51 -2.16
C SER A 363 11.89 -3.64 -1.56
N SER A 364 11.26 -2.48 -1.40
CA SER A 364 9.84 -2.31 -1.10
C SER A 364 8.96 -2.80 -2.24
N GLN A 365 7.73 -3.21 -1.94
CA GLN A 365 6.82 -3.77 -2.95
C GLN A 365 5.64 -2.85 -3.27
N ALA A 366 4.73 -2.66 -2.32
CA ALA A 366 3.56 -1.78 -2.46
C ALA A 366 3.23 -1.13 -1.11
N THR A 367 2.38 -0.09 -1.13
CA THR A 367 1.80 0.51 0.07
C THR A 367 0.28 0.43 0.04
N SER A 368 -0.33 0.33 1.23
CA SER A 368 -1.77 0.43 1.40
C SER A 368 -2.07 1.08 2.74
N THR A 369 -2.80 2.19 2.74
CA THR A 369 -3.01 3.03 3.92
C THR A 369 -4.50 3.15 4.22
N VAL A 370 -4.86 3.09 5.51
CA VAL A 370 -6.21 3.36 6.00
C VAL A 370 -6.20 4.45 7.07
N LEU A 371 -7.26 5.27 7.09
CA LEU A 371 -7.56 6.19 8.19
C LEU A 371 -8.35 5.43 9.27
N LEU A 372 -7.86 5.46 10.50
CA LEU A 372 -8.53 4.89 11.66
C LEU A 372 -9.44 5.94 12.35
N PRO A 373 -10.44 5.52 13.15
CA PRO A 373 -11.42 6.44 13.75
C PRO A 373 -10.82 7.47 14.71
N ASP A 374 -9.65 7.18 15.28
CA ASP A 374 -8.94 8.11 16.16
C ASP A 374 -8.14 9.18 15.39
N GLY A 375 -8.22 9.19 14.05
CA GLY A 375 -7.50 10.10 13.17
C GLY A 375 -6.05 9.69 12.87
N SER A 376 -5.62 8.52 13.32
CA SER A 376 -4.33 7.95 12.95
C SER A 376 -4.38 7.22 11.61
N LEU A 377 -3.22 7.07 10.98
CA LEU A 377 -3.03 6.36 9.73
C LEU A 377 -2.31 5.05 10.01
N LEU A 378 -2.76 3.99 9.36
CA LEU A 378 -2.10 2.69 9.38
C LEU A 378 -1.67 2.35 7.96
N THR A 379 -0.36 2.33 7.71
CA THR A 379 0.23 2.04 6.40
C THR A 379 0.84 0.67 6.40
N ALA A 380 0.24 -0.26 5.65
CA ALA A 380 0.83 -1.53 5.29
C ALA A 380 1.83 -1.35 4.14
N PHE A 381 2.95 -2.07 4.21
CA PHE A 381 3.98 -2.02 3.18
C PHE A 381 4.66 -3.36 2.99
N GLY A 382 5.02 -3.69 1.74
CA GLY A 382 5.87 -4.85 1.46
C GLY A 382 7.35 -4.48 1.53
N THR A 383 8.19 -5.35 2.09
CA THR A 383 9.63 -5.15 2.25
C THR A 383 10.42 -6.42 1.92
N GLY A 384 11.67 -6.27 1.52
CA GLY A 384 12.64 -7.35 1.37
C GLY A 384 13.86 -7.18 2.27
N TYR A 385 13.82 -6.33 3.30
CA TYR A 385 15.02 -5.90 4.05
C TYR A 385 15.95 -7.03 4.51
N ARG A 386 15.40 -8.22 4.82
CA ARG A 386 16.14 -9.42 5.22
C ARG A 386 16.17 -10.54 4.16
N SER A 387 15.63 -10.28 2.98
CA SER A 387 15.58 -11.24 1.86
C SER A 387 16.97 -11.73 1.51
N GLN A 388 17.12 -13.02 1.19
CA GLN A 388 18.35 -13.69 0.78
C GLN A 388 18.16 -14.39 -0.57
N PRO A 389 19.26 -14.76 -1.25
CA PRO A 389 19.20 -15.71 -2.36
C PRO A 389 18.59 -17.04 -1.93
N ALA A 390 17.61 -17.50 -2.71
CA ALA A 390 16.99 -18.80 -2.55
C ALA A 390 16.60 -19.38 -3.91
N ASP A 391 16.42 -20.69 -3.95
CA ASP A 391 15.93 -21.39 -5.14
C ASP A 391 14.52 -20.87 -5.48
N GLY A 392 14.36 -20.29 -6.68
CA GLY A 392 13.06 -19.76 -7.14
C GLY A 392 12.81 -18.28 -6.85
N GLY A 393 13.75 -17.55 -6.24
CA GLY A 393 13.67 -16.09 -6.10
C GLY A 393 14.01 -15.57 -4.70
N PRO A 394 13.86 -14.25 -4.47
CA PRO A 394 14.19 -13.62 -3.19
C PRO A 394 13.31 -14.14 -2.04
N SER A 395 13.92 -14.61 -0.96
CA SER A 395 13.21 -15.11 0.22
C SER A 395 14.00 -14.91 1.52
N PRO A 396 13.37 -14.58 2.67
CA PRO A 396 11.96 -14.25 2.81
C PRO A 396 11.64 -12.84 2.24
N ARG A 397 10.35 -12.54 2.13
CA ARG A 397 9.81 -11.20 1.87
C ARG A 397 8.69 -10.96 2.88
N ASP A 398 8.50 -9.72 3.31
CA ASP A 398 7.62 -9.44 4.44
C ASP A 398 6.61 -8.34 4.16
N ALA A 399 5.51 -8.38 4.92
CA ALA A 399 4.59 -7.26 5.08
C ALA A 399 4.79 -6.63 6.47
N GLY A 400 4.97 -5.30 6.48
CA GLY A 400 5.05 -4.49 7.69
C GLY A 400 3.92 -3.48 7.80
N LEU A 401 3.81 -2.88 8.97
CA LEU A 401 2.86 -1.83 9.31
C LEU A 401 3.58 -0.67 9.98
N VAL A 402 3.27 0.56 9.57
CA VAL A 402 3.57 1.77 10.33
C VAL A 402 2.26 2.37 10.81
N HIS A 403 2.13 2.58 12.13
CA HIS A 403 1.03 3.31 12.75
C HIS A 403 1.50 4.72 13.12
N TRP A 404 0.93 5.73 12.48
CA TRP A 404 1.44 7.11 12.51
C TRP A 404 0.32 8.15 12.41
N ARG A 405 0.68 9.43 12.49
CA ARG A 405 -0.23 10.58 12.36
C ARG A 405 0.45 11.68 11.53
N LEU A 406 -0.35 12.51 10.87
CA LEU A 406 0.18 13.77 10.33
C LEU A 406 0.64 14.67 11.48
N ASN A 407 1.65 15.48 11.19
CA ASN A 407 2.10 16.53 12.09
C ASN A 407 1.00 17.60 12.25
N SER A 408 0.79 18.07 13.48
CA SER A 408 -0.11 19.18 13.81
C SER A 408 0.60 20.53 13.88
N GLU A 409 1.92 20.52 14.01
CA GLU A 409 2.73 21.73 14.11
C GLU A 409 3.01 22.33 12.73
N PRO A 410 3.22 23.65 12.63
CA PRO A 410 3.60 24.28 11.37
C PRO A 410 4.98 23.80 10.91
N VAL A 411 5.10 23.59 9.61
CA VAL A 411 6.39 23.45 8.91
C VAL A 411 6.84 24.82 8.40
N ASN A 412 8.08 24.91 7.90
CA ASN A 412 8.55 26.10 7.23
C ASN A 412 7.85 26.28 5.87
N LYS A 413 8.25 27.31 5.11
CA LYS A 413 7.57 27.67 3.85
C LYS A 413 8.39 27.30 2.62
N GLU A 414 9.34 26.38 2.76
CA GLU A 414 10.18 25.98 1.64
C GLU A 414 9.36 25.22 0.59
N SER A 415 9.68 25.50 -0.67
CA SER A 415 9.04 24.88 -1.84
C SER A 415 10.08 24.46 -2.88
N GLN A 416 11.36 24.44 -2.51
CA GLN A 416 12.46 24.20 -3.43
C GLN A 416 12.32 22.87 -4.19
N ILE A 417 11.91 21.80 -3.50
CA ILE A 417 11.71 20.48 -4.08
C ILE A 417 10.43 20.48 -4.94
N SER A 418 9.34 21.07 -4.45
CA SER A 418 8.05 21.21 -5.15
C SER A 418 8.08 22.14 -6.38
N ASP A 419 9.07 23.03 -6.48
CA ASP A 419 9.26 23.93 -7.62
C ASP A 419 10.33 23.44 -8.62
N ALA A 420 11.18 22.51 -8.21
CA ALA A 420 12.21 21.95 -9.08
C ALA A 420 11.63 21.20 -10.29
N ALA A 421 12.40 21.08 -11.37
CA ALA A 421 11.98 20.26 -12.50
C ALA A 421 11.79 18.79 -12.08
N HIS A 422 10.76 18.12 -12.62
CA HIS A 422 10.38 16.77 -12.22
C HIS A 422 11.49 15.73 -12.41
N ASP A 423 12.36 15.93 -13.40
CA ASP A 423 13.50 15.09 -13.79
C ASP A 423 14.83 15.49 -13.10
N SER A 424 14.83 16.54 -12.28
CA SER A 424 16.03 17.05 -11.63
C SER A 424 16.54 16.16 -10.50
N LYS A 425 17.83 16.29 -10.17
CA LYS A 425 18.42 15.62 -8.99
C LYS A 425 17.81 16.12 -7.68
N VAL A 426 17.45 17.41 -7.59
CA VAL A 426 16.83 18.01 -6.40
C VAL A 426 15.56 17.27 -6.00
N ARG A 427 14.79 16.81 -6.99
CA ARG A 427 13.52 16.12 -6.76
C ARG A 427 13.66 14.60 -6.58
N ASN A 428 14.59 13.98 -7.30
CA ASN A 428 14.66 12.52 -7.38
C ASN A 428 15.75 11.89 -6.51
N VAL A 429 16.74 12.65 -6.03
CA VAL A 429 17.85 12.13 -5.22
C VAL A 429 17.75 12.68 -3.81
N PHE A 430 17.71 11.78 -2.83
CA PHE A 430 17.54 12.12 -1.42
C PHE A 430 18.42 11.25 -0.53
N ASP A 431 18.88 11.79 0.59
CA ASP A 431 19.56 11.00 1.62
C ASP A 431 18.61 10.79 2.80
N PRO A 432 18.12 9.57 3.05
CA PRO A 432 17.25 9.29 4.17
C PRO A 432 17.96 9.38 5.52
N LYS A 433 19.29 9.56 5.57
CA LYS A 433 20.08 9.63 6.81
C LYS A 433 19.67 8.53 7.78
N LEU A 434 19.72 7.28 7.32
CA LEU A 434 19.56 6.15 8.23
C LEU A 434 20.71 6.22 9.24
N ASP A 435 20.41 6.05 10.52
CA ASP A 435 21.43 5.99 11.57
C ASP A 435 22.47 4.95 11.15
N GLN A 436 23.74 5.37 11.10
CA GLN A 436 24.86 4.59 10.57
C GLN A 436 25.19 3.37 11.43
#